data_AF-A0A392QHD1-F1
#
_entry.id   AF-A0A392QHD1-F1
#
_cell.length_a   1.000
_cell.length_b   1.000
_cell.length_c   1.000
_cell.angle_alpha   90.00
_cell.angle_beta   90.00
_cell.angle_gamma   90.00
#
_symmetry.space_group_name_H-M   'P 1'
#
loop_
_entity.id
_entity.type
_entity.pdbx_description
1 polymer ?
#
loop_
_entity_poly.entity_id
_entity_poly.type
_entity_poly.pdbx_seq_one_letter_code
_entity_poly.pdbx_strand_id
1 'polypeptide(L)'
;MVVAHPKDDAYLSATIPKRIQLFEAIQAEQQTRRLSLSPDPIKVTLPDGTVKEAKKWQTTPFDIAREISKNLANNALISKVNDVLWDMNRPLEEDSKLQIFKFEDDEGRDTFWHSSAHILGQSLETEYGCKLCIGPCTTRGE
;
A
#
# COMPACT_ATOMS: atom_id res chain seq x y z
N MET A 1 13.59 -25.38 -33.43
CA MET A 1 12.75 -24.28 -33.95
C MET A 1 12.42 -23.38 -32.78
N VAL A 2 12.68 -22.07 -32.88
CA VAL A 2 12.27 -21.09 -31.86
C VAL A 2 10.79 -20.80 -32.09
N VAL A 3 9.93 -21.09 -31.11
CA VAL A 3 8.51 -20.73 -31.18
C VAL A 3 8.42 -19.23 -30.87
N ALA A 4 7.95 -18.43 -31.82
CA ALA A 4 7.68 -17.02 -31.57
C ALA A 4 6.53 -16.89 -30.57
N HIS A 5 6.68 -16.03 -29.56
CA HIS A 5 5.62 -15.70 -28.60
C HIS A 5 5.29 -14.22 -28.79
N PRO A 6 4.40 -13.89 -29.75
CA PRO A 6 4.06 -12.51 -30.02
C PRO A 6 3.33 -11.89 -28.82
N LYS A 7 3.61 -10.62 -28.57
CA LYS A 7 2.94 -9.81 -27.56
C LYS A 7 1.43 -9.73 -27.86
N ASP A 8 0.61 -9.92 -26.83
CA ASP A 8 -0.86 -9.81 -26.95
C ASP A 8 -1.34 -8.35 -26.81
N ASP A 9 -1.13 -7.55 -27.86
CA ASP A 9 -1.52 -6.12 -27.87
C ASP A 9 -3.05 -5.93 -27.81
N ALA A 10 -3.82 -6.90 -28.29
CA ALA A 10 -5.28 -6.87 -28.26
C ALA A 10 -5.79 -6.97 -26.81
N TYR A 11 -5.23 -7.90 -26.01
CA TYR A 11 -5.52 -8.01 -24.58
C TYR A 11 -5.20 -6.71 -23.83
N LEU A 12 -3.99 -6.17 -24.03
CA LEU A 12 -3.52 -4.98 -23.32
C LEU A 12 -4.41 -3.76 -23.61
N SER A 13 -4.69 -3.52 -24.90
CA SER A 13 -5.50 -2.39 -25.35
C SER A 13 -6.95 -2.47 -24.86
N ALA A 14 -7.51 -3.68 -24.76
CA ALA A 14 -8.87 -3.88 -24.27
C ALA A 14 -8.99 -3.80 -22.75
N THR A 15 -7.95 -4.22 -22.01
CA THR A 15 -8.05 -4.48 -20.57
C THR A 15 -7.48 -3.35 -19.72
N ILE A 16 -6.30 -2.81 -20.07
CA ILE A 16 -5.62 -1.81 -19.24
C ILE A 16 -6.45 -0.52 -19.10
N PRO A 17 -6.92 0.12 -20.19
CA PRO A 17 -7.69 1.36 -20.08
C PRO A 17 -8.98 1.18 -19.27
N LYS A 18 -9.66 0.04 -19.46
CA LYS A 18 -10.88 -0.30 -18.72
C LYS A 18 -10.61 -0.43 -17.22
N ARG A 19 -9.53 -1.12 -16.83
CA ARG A 19 -9.16 -1.27 -15.41
C ARG A 19 -8.79 0.07 -14.77
N ILE A 20 -8.02 0.89 -15.48
CA ILE A 20 -7.65 2.24 -15.03
C ILE A 20 -8.91 3.09 -14.83
N GLN A 21 -9.81 3.13 -15.81
CA GLN A 21 -11.05 3.91 -15.72
C GLN A 21 -11.91 3.48 -14.52
N LEU A 22 -12.04 2.16 -14.28
CA LEU A 22 -12.77 1.65 -13.12
C LEU A 22 -12.10 2.04 -11.79
N PHE A 23 -10.77 1.89 -11.71
CA PHE A 23 -10.00 2.26 -10.53
C PHE A 23 -10.15 3.76 -10.22
N GLU A 24 -9.97 4.62 -11.22
CA GLU A 24 -10.09 6.07 -11.07
C GLU A 24 -11.49 6.49 -10.64
N ALA A 25 -12.53 5.88 -11.22
CA ALA A 25 -13.92 6.15 -10.82
C ALA A 25 -14.19 5.77 -9.35
N ILE A 26 -13.77 4.58 -8.93
CA ILE A 26 -13.94 4.11 -7.54
C ILE A 26 -13.10 4.97 -6.59
N GLN A 27 -11.85 5.28 -6.96
CA GLN A 27 -10.96 6.10 -6.16
C GLN A 27 -11.54 7.52 -5.96
N ALA A 28 -12.07 8.13 -7.02
CA ALA A 28 -12.71 9.44 -6.95
C ALA A 28 -13.94 9.42 -6.02
N GLU A 29 -14.82 8.43 -6.16
CA GLU A 29 -15.97 8.25 -5.28
C GLU A 29 -15.54 8.12 -3.80
N GLN A 30 -14.53 7.29 -3.53
CA GLN A 30 -14.00 7.11 -2.18
C GLN A 30 -13.34 8.38 -1.63
N GLN A 31 -12.63 9.15 -2.46
CA GLN A 31 -12.06 10.44 -2.05
C GLN A 31 -13.17 11.44 -1.70
N THR A 32 -14.19 11.58 -2.54
CA THR A 32 -15.35 12.44 -2.26
C THR A 32 -16.06 12.01 -0.98
N ARG A 33 -16.28 10.70 -0.80
CA ARG A 33 -16.87 10.17 0.44
C ARG A 33 -16.02 10.53 1.66
N ARG A 34 -14.69 10.39 1.59
CA ARG A 34 -13.79 10.75 2.70
C ARG A 34 -13.84 12.23 3.05
N LEU A 35 -13.96 13.12 2.07
CA LEU A 35 -14.09 14.56 2.30
C LEU A 35 -15.37 14.93 3.06
N SER A 36 -16.41 14.09 2.98
CA SER A 36 -17.65 14.27 3.74
C SER A 36 -17.58 13.78 5.20
N LEU A 37 -16.50 13.08 5.58
CA LEU A 37 -16.34 12.53 6.92
C LEU A 37 -15.73 13.57 7.86
N SER A 38 -16.24 13.63 9.09
CA SER A 38 -15.75 14.54 10.12
C SER A 38 -14.32 14.17 10.56
N PRO A 39 -13.39 15.14 10.62
CA PRO A 39 -12.03 14.91 11.10
C PRO A 39 -11.94 15.04 12.61
N ASP A 40 -12.74 14.24 13.30
CA ASP A 40 -12.80 14.26 14.76
C ASP A 40 -11.43 13.93 15.36
N PRO A 41 -11.04 14.54 16.48
CA PRO A 41 -9.80 14.20 17.17
C PRO A 41 -9.79 12.74 17.60
N ILE A 42 -8.68 12.07 17.36
CA ILE A 42 -8.41 10.68 17.76
C ILE A 42 -7.02 10.56 18.37
N LYS A 43 -6.82 9.51 19.16
CA LYS A 43 -5.57 9.24 19.86
C LYS A 43 -4.83 8.07 19.25
N VAL A 44 -3.55 8.27 18.97
CA VAL A 44 -2.65 7.25 18.46
C VAL A 44 -1.64 6.89 19.53
N THR A 45 -1.66 5.65 19.99
CA THR A 45 -0.73 5.12 21.00
C THR A 45 0.43 4.41 20.30
N LEU A 46 1.65 4.85 20.61
CA LEU A 46 2.89 4.28 20.10
C LEU A 46 3.40 3.14 21.00
N PRO A 47 4.35 2.30 20.55
CA PRO A 47 4.82 1.14 21.31
C PRO A 47 5.52 1.49 22.63
N ASP A 48 6.08 2.70 22.72
CA ASP A 48 6.70 3.25 23.94
C ASP A 48 5.66 3.78 24.95
N GLY A 49 4.36 3.70 24.61
CA GLY A 49 3.26 4.24 25.41
C GLY A 49 2.98 5.73 25.15
N THR A 50 3.76 6.40 24.30
CA THR A 50 3.51 7.79 23.94
C THR A 50 2.19 7.91 23.18
N VAL A 51 1.37 8.89 23.54
CA VAL A 51 0.12 9.19 22.85
C VAL A 51 0.28 10.43 21.98
N LYS A 52 -0.12 10.33 20.72
CA LYS A 52 -0.15 11.42 19.73
C LYS A 52 -1.59 11.77 19.40
N GLU A 53 -1.87 13.07 19.31
CA GLU A 53 -3.16 13.57 18.83
C GLU A 53 -3.17 13.53 17.30
N ALA A 54 -4.24 13.00 16.73
CA ALA A 54 -4.42 12.85 15.29
C ALA A 54 -5.84 13.24 14.90
N LYS A 55 -6.08 13.37 13.59
CA LYS A 55 -7.41 13.67 13.03
C LYS A 55 -7.90 12.48 12.23
N LYS A 56 -9.09 12.01 12.58
CA LYS A 56 -9.78 10.93 11.89
C LYS A 56 -9.89 11.25 10.39
N TRP A 57 -9.71 10.24 9.53
CA TRP A 57 -9.76 10.35 8.07
C TRP A 57 -8.78 11.33 7.41
N GLN A 58 -7.88 11.96 8.17
CA GLN A 58 -6.89 12.90 7.65
C GLN A 58 -5.46 12.47 7.98
N THR A 59 -5.16 12.21 9.25
CA THR A 59 -3.82 11.83 9.68
C THR A 59 -3.50 10.40 9.26
N THR A 60 -2.31 10.21 8.69
CA THR A 60 -1.81 8.90 8.25
C THR A 60 -0.69 8.39 9.15
N PRO A 61 -0.37 7.08 9.15
CA PRO A 61 0.83 6.56 9.80
C PRO A 61 2.12 7.27 9.35
N PHE A 62 2.19 7.69 8.09
CA PHE A 62 3.34 8.44 7.56
C PHE A 62 3.49 9.81 8.21
N ASP A 63 2.39 10.52 8.46
CA ASP A 63 2.43 11.80 9.18
C ASP A 63 2.97 11.63 10.60
N ILE A 64 2.50 10.60 11.32
CA ILE A 64 2.99 10.26 12.65
C ILE A 64 4.48 9.88 12.62
N ALA A 65 4.90 9.06 11.64
CA ALA A 65 6.31 8.70 11.46
C ALA A 65 7.20 9.94 11.26
N ARG A 66 6.72 10.91 10.45
CA ARG A 66 7.43 12.17 10.17
C ARG A 66 7.52 13.06 11.40
N GLU A 67 6.50 13.09 12.25
CA GLU A 67 6.52 13.79 13.53
C GLU A 67 7.52 13.19 14.52
N ILE A 68 7.72 11.87 14.50
CA ILE A 68 8.72 11.20 15.34
C ILE A 68 10.12 11.54 14.84
N SER A 69 10.42 11.26 13.56
CA SER A 69 11.66 11.71 12.93
C SER A 69 11.62 11.56 11.41
N LYS A 70 12.36 12.42 10.70
CA LYS A 70 12.57 12.27 9.25
C LYS A 70 13.17 10.91 8.88
N ASN A 71 14.11 10.41 9.70
CA ASN A 71 14.75 9.12 9.44
C ASN A 71 13.76 7.96 9.55
N LEU A 72 12.86 7.98 10.54
CA LEU A 72 11.82 6.95 10.64
C LEU A 72 10.88 7.01 9.43
N ALA A 73 10.37 8.18 9.07
CA ALA A 73 9.47 8.34 7.93
C ALA A 73 10.10 7.84 6.60
N ASN A 74 11.39 8.11 6.39
CA ASN A 74 12.08 7.69 5.18
C ASN A 74 12.32 6.17 5.10
N ASN A 75 12.40 5.48 6.23
CA ASN A 75 12.67 4.03 6.28
C ASN A 75 11.41 3.20 6.56
N ALA A 76 10.26 3.84 6.81
CA ALA A 76 9.00 3.16 7.10
C ALA A 76 8.41 2.55 5.82
N LEU A 77 8.09 1.25 5.89
CA LEU A 77 7.55 0.49 4.74
C LEU A 77 6.08 0.16 4.91
N ILE A 78 5.69 -0.25 6.12
CA ILE A 78 4.32 -0.61 6.46
C ILE A 78 4.06 -0.27 7.91
N SER A 79 2.79 -0.13 8.27
CA SER A 79 2.37 0.02 9.66
C SER A 79 1.41 -1.08 10.07
N LYS A 80 1.20 -1.22 11.38
CA LYS A 80 0.11 -2.01 11.95
C LYS A 80 -0.73 -1.10 12.83
N VAL A 81 -2.02 -1.09 12.56
CA VAL A 81 -3.04 -0.30 13.25
C VAL A 81 -4.02 -1.27 13.85
N ASN A 82 -4.13 -1.29 15.19
CA ASN A 82 -5.03 -2.21 15.91
C ASN A 82 -4.87 -3.67 15.45
N ASP A 83 -3.62 -4.14 15.41
CA ASP A 83 -3.23 -5.49 15.01
C ASP A 83 -3.46 -5.89 13.55
N VAL A 84 -3.81 -4.93 12.69
CA VAL A 84 -3.98 -5.15 11.24
C VAL A 84 -2.94 -4.36 10.45
N LEU A 85 -2.33 -4.97 9.44
CA LEU A 85 -1.42 -4.25 8.53
C LEU A 85 -2.15 -3.12 7.81
N TRP A 86 -1.45 -2.00 7.68
CA TRP A 86 -2.04 -0.74 7.27
C TRP A 86 -1.03 0.09 6.48
N ASP A 87 -1.44 0.53 5.29
CA ASP A 87 -0.59 1.32 4.41
C ASP A 87 -0.18 2.64 5.05
N MET A 88 1.06 3.04 4.82
CA MET A 88 1.63 4.25 5.42
C MET A 88 0.84 5.53 5.09
N ASN A 89 0.21 5.59 3.92
CA ASN A 89 -0.57 6.73 3.45
C ASN A 89 -2.09 6.56 3.65
N ARG A 90 -2.55 5.46 4.26
CA ARG A 90 -3.97 5.24 4.53
C ARG A 90 -4.36 6.01 5.80
N PRO A 91 -5.36 6.91 5.76
CA PRO A 91 -5.77 7.67 6.94
C PRO A 91 -6.27 6.78 8.07
N LEU A 92 -6.04 7.21 9.31
CA LEU A 92 -6.50 6.54 10.52
C LEU A 92 -7.99 6.83 10.75
N GLU A 93 -8.73 5.79 11.13
CA GLU A 93 -10.20 5.83 11.19
C GLU A 93 -10.74 5.96 12.61
N GLU A 94 -9.91 5.72 13.62
CA GLU A 94 -10.28 5.70 15.04
C GLU A 94 -9.04 5.75 15.95
N ASP A 95 -9.29 5.82 17.25
CA ASP A 95 -8.25 5.62 18.26
C ASP A 95 -7.53 4.30 18.01
N SER A 96 -6.20 4.36 17.98
CA SER A 96 -5.42 3.24 17.49
C SER A 96 -4.10 3.04 18.19
N LYS A 97 -3.67 1.78 18.24
CA LYS A 97 -2.29 1.39 18.53
C LYS A 97 -1.55 1.32 17.21
N LEU A 98 -0.50 2.12 17.07
CA LEU A 98 0.30 2.21 15.86
C LEU A 98 1.69 1.63 16.08
N GLN A 99 2.07 0.70 15.22
CA GLN A 99 3.44 0.22 15.08
C GLN A 99 3.91 0.45 13.65
N ILE A 100 5.18 0.87 13.48
CA ILE A 100 5.78 1.14 12.17
C ILE A 100 6.92 0.15 11.97
N PHE A 101 6.95 -0.48 10.80
CA PHE A 101 7.96 -1.46 10.43
C PHE A 101 8.87 -0.92 9.33
N LYS A 102 10.14 -1.29 9.45
CA LYS A 102 11.20 -0.97 8.50
C LYS A 102 11.63 -2.25 7.79
N PHE A 103 12.61 -2.14 6.90
CA PHE A 103 13.10 -3.28 6.14
C PHE A 103 13.72 -4.39 7.02
N GLU A 104 14.24 -4.03 8.20
CA GLU A 104 14.81 -5.01 9.12
C GLU A 104 13.75 -5.93 9.73
N ASP A 105 12.50 -5.48 9.80
CA ASP A 105 11.38 -6.22 10.36
C ASP A 105 10.74 -7.12 9.30
N ASP A 106 10.18 -8.26 9.71
CA ASP A 106 9.62 -9.25 8.79
C ASP A 106 8.45 -8.65 7.97
N GLU A 107 7.51 -7.95 8.62
CA GLU A 107 6.35 -7.33 7.97
C GLU A 107 6.75 -6.27 6.94
N GLY A 108 7.77 -5.47 7.24
CA GLY A 108 8.28 -4.44 6.33
C GLY A 108 8.95 -5.06 5.12
N ARG A 109 9.75 -6.10 5.33
CA ARG A 109 10.43 -6.81 4.26
C ARG A 109 9.45 -7.54 3.34
N ASP A 110 8.48 -8.25 3.90
CA ASP A 110 7.45 -8.98 3.15
C ASP A 110 6.63 -8.03 2.26
N THR A 111 6.24 -6.88 2.81
CA THR A 111 5.57 -5.82 2.06
C THR A 111 6.42 -5.30 0.91
N PHE A 112 7.73 -5.12 1.13
CA PHE A 112 8.67 -4.67 0.11
C PHE A 112 8.79 -5.68 -1.05
N TRP A 113 8.93 -6.97 -0.74
CA TRP A 113 9.02 -8.00 -1.77
C TRP A 113 7.71 -8.20 -2.53
N HIS A 114 6.57 -8.10 -1.85
CA HIS A 114 5.27 -8.14 -2.52
C HIS A 114 5.10 -6.96 -3.48
N SER A 115 5.48 -5.76 -3.06
CA SER A 115 5.49 -4.57 -3.93
C SER A 115 6.43 -4.76 -5.14
N SER A 116 7.59 -5.39 -4.93
CA SER A 116 8.54 -5.70 -6.00
C SER A 116 7.97 -6.73 -7.00
N ALA A 117 7.21 -7.73 -6.52
CA ALA A 117 6.52 -8.69 -7.36
C ALA A 117 5.46 -8.02 -8.26
N HIS A 118 4.75 -7.01 -7.76
CA HIS A 118 3.84 -6.20 -8.58
C HIS A 118 4.55 -5.47 -9.71
N ILE A 119 5.72 -4.85 -9.45
CA ILE A 119 6.51 -4.14 -10.47
C ILE A 119 7.00 -5.11 -11.55
N LEU A 120 7.48 -6.29 -11.13
CA LEU A 120 7.90 -7.35 -12.07
C LEU A 120 6.71 -7.82 -12.92
N GLY A 121 5.56 -8.08 -12.30
CA GLY A 121 4.33 -8.48 -12.99
C GLY A 121 3.89 -7.44 -14.02
N GLN A 122 3.85 -6.17 -13.64
CA GLN A 122 3.50 -5.08 -14.56
C GLN A 122 4.47 -5.01 -15.74
N SER A 123 5.78 -5.16 -15.48
CA SER A 123 6.81 -5.12 -16.52
C SER A 123 6.63 -6.25 -17.53
N LEU A 124 6.37 -7.48 -17.05
CA LEU A 124 6.12 -8.65 -17.90
C LEU A 124 4.79 -8.55 -18.66
N GLU A 125 3.71 -8.08 -18.02
CA GLU A 125 2.42 -7.87 -18.68
C GLU A 125 2.55 -6.82 -19.78
N THR A 126 3.26 -5.71 -19.52
CA THR A 126 3.43 -4.63 -20.50
C THR A 126 4.31 -5.02 -21.68
N GLU A 127 5.40 -5.75 -21.43
CA GLU A 127 6.36 -6.13 -22.48
C GLU A 127 5.83 -7.31 -23.32
N TYR A 128 5.29 -8.33 -22.67
CA TYR A 128 4.96 -9.61 -23.32
C TYR A 128 3.45 -9.87 -23.45
N GLY A 129 2.58 -9.06 -22.85
CA GLY A 129 1.14 -9.31 -22.85
C GLY A 129 0.73 -10.54 -22.01
N CYS A 130 1.56 -10.93 -21.03
CA CYS A 130 1.27 -12.10 -20.21
C CYS A 130 0.12 -11.84 -19.22
N LYS A 131 -0.65 -12.88 -18.92
CA LYS A 131 -1.73 -12.82 -17.93
C LYS A 131 -1.19 -13.19 -16.55
N LEU A 132 -1.30 -12.26 -15.61
CA LEU A 132 -0.81 -12.43 -14.24
C LEU A 132 -1.68 -13.43 -13.47
N CYS A 133 -1.03 -14.27 -12.65
CA CYS A 133 -1.69 -15.22 -11.76
C CYS A 133 -1.47 -14.81 -10.30
N ILE A 134 -0.53 -15.45 -9.60
CA ILE A 134 -0.23 -15.21 -8.17
C ILE A 134 1.24 -14.79 -8.06
N GLY A 135 1.52 -13.71 -7.33
CA GLY A 135 2.87 -13.21 -7.07
C GLY A 135 3.05 -12.93 -5.58
N PRO A 136 3.12 -13.97 -4.73
CA PRO A 136 3.27 -13.78 -3.29
C PRO A 136 4.67 -13.25 -2.98
N CYS A 137 4.83 -12.56 -1.84
CA CYS A 137 6.15 -12.49 -1.22
C CYS A 137 6.49 -13.88 -0.69
N THR A 138 7.43 -14.59 -1.31
CA THR A 138 7.94 -15.83 -0.74
C THR A 138 8.85 -15.48 0.43
N THR A 139 8.32 -15.60 1.64
CA THR A 139 9.12 -15.62 2.85
C THR A 139 9.98 -16.87 2.86
N ARG A 140 11.16 -16.77 3.49
CA ARG A 140 12.24 -17.77 3.49
C ARG A 140 11.75 -19.23 3.53
N GLY A 141 11.92 -19.96 2.42
CA GLY A 141 12.09 -21.42 2.43
C GLY A 141 10.84 -22.31 2.37
N GLU A 142 9.68 -21.80 1.93
CA GLU A 142 8.51 -22.62 1.57
C GLU A 142 8.36 -22.78 0.04
#